data_AF-A0A8B2VFC5-F1
#
_entry.id   AF-A0A8B2VFC5-F1
#
_cell.length_a   1.000
_cell.length_b   1.000
_cell.length_c   1.000
_cell.angle_alpha   90.00
_cell.angle_beta   90.00
_cell.angle_gamma   90.00
#
_symmetry.space_group_name_H-M   'P 1'
#
loop_
_entity.id
_entity.type
_entity.pdbx_description
1 polymer ?
#
loop_
_entity_poly.entity_id
_entity_poly.type
_entity_poly.pdbx_seq_one_letter_code
_entity_poly.pdbx_strand_id
1 'polypeptide(L)'
;MTDELDAELAAWAESDAPVTVPGRILRGAAARAAGRRALAWAGYPNVEAGRTTRAGTGRSQTGNLRHRQVRLDVVTDARLDDLATKTGRKPADIMRSAISAYLDAAGDTTVYLRDKSRER
;
A
#
# COMPACT_ATOMS: atom_id res chain seq x y z
N MET A 1 -2.68 42.27 -1.49
CA MET A 1 -1.71 41.17 -1.44
C MET A 1 -2.33 39.85 -1.94
N THR A 2 -3.66 39.76 -2.08
CA THR A 2 -4.38 38.64 -2.72
C THR A 2 -4.44 38.78 -4.24
N ASP A 3 -4.68 39.99 -4.76
CA ASP A 3 -4.89 40.23 -6.19
C ASP A 3 -3.69 39.89 -7.07
N GLU A 4 -2.48 40.01 -6.52
CA GLU A 4 -1.23 39.72 -7.22
C GLU A 4 -0.99 38.19 -7.29
N LEU A 5 -1.32 37.47 -6.21
CA LEU A 5 -1.26 36.00 -6.18
C LEU A 5 -2.33 35.37 -7.08
N ASP A 6 -3.55 35.93 -7.07
CA ASP A 6 -4.64 35.45 -7.94
C ASP A 6 -4.33 35.70 -9.42
N ALA A 7 -3.69 36.84 -9.75
CA ALA A 7 -3.21 37.12 -11.10
C ALA A 7 -2.07 36.19 -11.54
N GLU A 8 -1.13 35.87 -10.64
CA GLU A 8 -0.06 34.90 -10.90
C GLU A 8 -0.62 33.48 -11.14
N LEU A 9 -1.62 33.07 -10.36
CA LEU A 9 -2.27 31.76 -10.51
C LEU A 9 -3.10 31.67 -11.80
N ALA A 10 -3.81 32.72 -12.16
CA ALA A 10 -4.55 32.78 -13.43
C ALA A 10 -3.59 32.75 -14.63
N ALA A 11 -2.52 33.53 -14.60
CA ALA A 11 -1.48 33.52 -15.64
C ALA A 11 -0.79 32.16 -15.76
N TRP A 12 -0.58 31.45 -14.64
CA TRP A 12 -0.07 30.08 -14.66
C TRP A 12 -1.05 29.09 -15.29
N ALA A 13 -2.34 29.18 -14.95
CA ALA A 13 -3.38 28.27 -15.46
C ALA A 13 -3.64 28.46 -16.97
N GLU A 14 -3.47 29.68 -17.49
CA GLU A 14 -3.63 30.02 -18.90
C GLU A 14 -2.34 29.84 -19.71
N SER A 15 -1.23 29.46 -19.07
CA SER A 15 0.04 29.27 -19.73
C SER A 15 0.11 27.90 -20.43
N ASP A 16 0.23 27.94 -21.75
CA ASP A 16 0.60 26.78 -22.59
C ASP A 16 2.09 26.38 -22.43
N ALA A 17 2.80 26.95 -21.46
CA ALA A 17 4.17 26.55 -21.17
C ALA A 17 4.20 25.06 -20.79
N PRO A 18 4.99 24.23 -21.49
CA PRO A 18 5.08 22.82 -21.15
C PRO A 18 5.61 22.70 -19.71
N VAL A 19 4.79 22.10 -18.84
CA VAL A 19 5.09 21.87 -17.39
C VAL A 19 6.49 21.28 -17.19
N THR A 20 6.96 20.53 -18.18
CA THR A 20 8.36 20.17 -18.36
C THR A 20 8.60 20.02 -19.86
N VAL A 21 9.59 20.70 -20.43
CA VAL A 21 10.24 20.13 -21.61
C VAL A 21 10.81 18.80 -21.13
N PRO A 22 10.44 17.63 -21.69
CA PRO A 22 11.05 16.39 -21.27
C PRO A 22 12.49 16.38 -21.76
N GLY A 23 13.39 17.01 -20.99
CA GLY A 23 14.81 16.71 -21.05
C GLY A 23 14.94 15.20 -20.87
N ARG A 24 15.73 14.57 -21.76
CA ARG A 24 16.01 13.12 -21.86
C ARG A 24 15.24 12.26 -20.87
N ILE A 25 14.30 11.45 -21.38
CA ILE A 25 13.60 10.41 -20.59
C ILE A 25 14.64 9.62 -19.78
N LEU A 26 14.67 9.86 -18.46
CA LEU A 26 15.53 9.12 -17.57
C LEU A 26 15.00 7.69 -17.48
N ARG A 27 15.91 6.71 -17.50
CA ARG A 27 15.57 5.29 -17.33
C ARG A 27 16.43 4.69 -16.22
N GLY A 28 15.97 3.57 -15.67
CA GLY A 28 16.75 2.79 -14.71
C GLY A 28 17.11 3.56 -13.44
N ALA A 29 18.39 3.54 -13.06
CA ALA A 29 18.86 4.14 -11.80
C ALA A 29 18.67 5.67 -11.76
N ALA A 30 18.88 6.36 -12.89
CA ALA A 30 18.71 7.80 -12.98
C ALA A 30 17.25 8.23 -12.76
N ALA A 31 16.28 7.49 -13.33
CA ALA A 31 14.86 7.72 -13.10
C ALA A 31 14.48 7.51 -11.63
N ARG A 32 15.00 6.46 -11.00
CA ARG A 32 14.75 6.19 -9.58
C ARG A 32 15.31 7.30 -8.68
N ALA A 33 16.52 7.78 -8.95
CA ALA A 33 17.12 8.87 -8.17
C ALA A 33 16.33 10.18 -8.32
N ALA A 34 15.90 10.52 -9.54
CA ALA A 34 15.06 11.69 -9.80
C ALA A 34 13.70 11.58 -9.10
N GLY A 35 13.02 10.43 -9.22
CA GLY A 35 11.75 10.19 -8.54
C GLY A 35 11.84 10.25 -7.01
N ARG A 36 12.95 9.77 -6.43
CA ARG A 36 13.17 9.89 -4.97
C ARG A 36 13.31 11.34 -4.52
N ARG A 37 14.05 12.16 -5.28
CA ARG A 37 14.19 13.59 -4.97
C ARG A 37 12.85 14.33 -5.05
N ALA A 38 12.04 14.02 -6.07
CA ALA A 38 10.72 14.62 -6.23
C ALA A 38 9.79 14.28 -5.06
N LEU A 39 9.77 13.02 -4.62
CA LEU A 39 8.95 12.59 -3.48
C LEU A 39 9.43 13.17 -2.15
N ALA A 40 10.75 13.31 -1.95
CA ALA A 40 11.31 13.98 -0.78
C ALA A 40 10.94 15.47 -0.74
N TRP A 41 11.01 16.18 -1.87
CA TRP A 41 10.57 17.57 -1.99
C TRP A 41 9.08 17.74 -1.68
N ALA A 42 8.24 16.79 -2.11
CA ALA A 42 6.81 16.78 -1.83
C ALA A 42 6.44 16.35 -0.38
N GLY A 43 7.43 16.21 0.52
CA GLY A 43 7.18 15.92 1.93
C GLY A 43 6.79 14.47 2.24
N TYR A 44 7.12 13.51 1.37
CA TYR A 44 6.97 12.07 1.66
C TYR A 44 8.24 11.52 2.32
N PRO A 45 8.28 11.32 3.65
CA PRO A 45 9.52 10.97 4.37
C PRO A 45 9.98 9.51 4.16
N ASN A 46 9.15 8.63 3.60
CA ASN A 46 9.44 7.20 3.47
C ASN A 46 10.32 6.83 2.26
N VAL A 47 10.96 7.81 1.62
CA VAL A 47 11.74 7.62 0.39
C VAL A 47 13.22 7.30 0.69
N GLU A 48 13.68 7.67 1.89
CA GLU A 48 15.03 7.34 2.39
C GLU A 48 15.16 5.86 2.79
N ALA A 49 14.09 5.27 3.34
CA ALA A 49 14.03 3.84 3.55
C ALA A 49 13.93 3.15 2.19
N GLY A 50 14.97 2.42 1.79
CA GLY A 50 15.07 1.68 0.53
C GLY A 50 14.03 0.56 0.33
N ARG A 51 12.74 0.77 0.62
CA ARG A 51 11.64 0.03 -0.02
C ARG A 51 11.50 0.49 -1.46
N THR A 52 12.51 0.11 -2.24
CA THR A 52 12.20 -0.45 -3.55
C THR A 52 11.07 -1.46 -3.33
N THR A 53 9.92 -1.24 -3.96
CA THR A 53 9.05 -2.36 -4.31
C THR A 53 9.87 -3.23 -5.24
N ARG A 54 10.72 -4.07 -4.64
CA ARG A 54 11.47 -5.09 -5.33
C ARG A 54 10.37 -5.99 -5.87
N ALA A 55 10.14 -5.95 -7.19
CA ALA A 55 9.73 -7.13 -7.92
C ALA A 55 10.84 -8.16 -7.66
N GLY A 56 10.73 -8.81 -6.51
CA GLY A 56 11.76 -9.59 -5.88
C GLY A 56 11.33 -11.02 -5.93
N THR A 57 11.94 -11.76 -6.85
CA THR A 57 12.16 -13.20 -6.81
C THR A 57 12.96 -13.59 -5.55
N GLY A 58 12.42 -13.24 -4.38
CA GLY A 58 12.93 -13.62 -3.08
C GLY A 58 12.05 -14.73 -2.55
N ARG A 59 12.60 -15.93 -2.42
CA ARG A 59 12.06 -16.98 -1.57
C ARG A 59 11.91 -16.38 -0.16
N SER A 60 10.75 -15.81 0.11
CA SER A 60 10.45 -15.22 1.39
C SER A 60 10.27 -16.36 2.39
N GLN A 61 10.75 -16.16 3.62
CA GLN A 61 10.36 -16.96 4.79
C GLN A 61 8.82 -16.93 5.04
N THR A 62 8.09 -16.17 4.22
CA THR A 62 6.64 -16.24 3.94
C THR A 62 6.27 -17.44 3.04
N GLY A 63 6.76 -18.65 3.34
CA GLY A 63 6.69 -19.78 2.41
C GLY A 63 5.29 -20.26 2.00
N ASN A 64 4.26 -19.98 2.82
CA ASN A 64 2.93 -20.57 2.66
C ASN A 64 1.75 -19.56 2.71
N LEU A 65 1.99 -18.25 2.67
CA LEU A 65 0.86 -17.29 2.62
C LEU A 65 0.31 -17.17 1.19
N ARG A 66 -0.95 -17.52 1.00
CA ARG A 66 -1.68 -17.32 -0.25
C ARG A 66 -2.56 -16.09 -0.15
N HIS A 67 -2.50 -15.22 -1.16
CA HIS A 67 -3.42 -14.11 -1.28
C HIS A 67 -4.80 -14.62 -1.71
N ARG A 68 -5.86 -14.20 -1.01
CA ARG A 68 -7.25 -14.45 -1.39
C ARG A 68 -8.01 -13.12 -1.37
N GLN A 69 -8.74 -12.83 -2.43
CA GLN A 69 -9.67 -11.70 -2.46
C GLN A 69 -11.04 -12.16 -1.95
N VAL A 70 -11.63 -11.39 -1.05
CA VAL A 70 -12.98 -11.64 -0.51
C VAL A 70 -13.86 -10.48 -0.93
N ARG A 71 -15.00 -10.80 -1.55
CA ARG A 71 -16.03 -9.79 -1.85
C ARG A 71 -16.95 -9.67 -0.66
N LEU A 72 -17.09 -8.47 -0.13
CA LEU A 72 -18.01 -8.13 0.94
C LEU A 72 -19.15 -7.29 0.37
N ASP A 73 -20.34 -7.42 0.93
CA ASP A 73 -21.40 -6.46 0.68
C ASP A 73 -21.06 -5.11 1.34
N VAL A 74 -21.69 -4.04 0.85
CA VAL A 74 -21.42 -2.66 1.27
C VAL A 74 -21.62 -2.46 2.77
N VAL A 75 -22.60 -3.14 3.38
CA VAL A 75 -22.90 -2.98 4.81
C VAL A 75 -21.82 -3.65 5.65
N THR A 76 -21.39 -4.85 5.26
CA THR A 76 -20.31 -5.58 5.95
C THR A 76 -18.97 -4.86 5.82
N ASP A 77 -18.68 -4.30 4.65
CA ASP A 77 -17.47 -3.50 4.41
C ASP A 77 -17.40 -2.26 5.31
N ALA A 78 -18.48 -1.47 5.35
CA ALA A 78 -18.57 -0.29 6.21
C ALA A 78 -18.45 -0.62 7.71
N ARG A 79 -19.02 -1.75 8.14
CA ARG A 79 -18.90 -2.24 9.52
C ARG A 79 -17.46 -2.63 9.87
N LEU A 80 -16.73 -3.22 8.91
CA LEU A 80 -15.33 -3.57 9.09
C LEU A 80 -14.46 -2.32 9.25
N ASP A 81 -14.71 -1.28 8.46
CA ASP A 81 -14.00 0.00 8.54
C ASP A 81 -14.27 0.75 9.86
N ASP A 82 -15.52 0.75 10.32
CA ASP A 82 -15.88 1.33 11.62
C ASP A 82 -15.18 0.58 12.77
N LEU A 83 -15.16 -0.75 12.72
CA LEU A 83 -14.44 -1.57 13.70
C LEU A 83 -12.93 -1.34 13.66
N ALA A 84 -12.35 -1.21 12.46
CA ALA A 84 -10.94 -0.88 12.28
C ALA A 84 -10.60 0.47 12.90
N THR A 85 -11.44 1.48 12.67
CA THR A 85 -11.29 2.83 13.23
C THR A 85 -11.34 2.80 14.76
N LYS A 86 -12.35 2.14 15.35
CA LYS A 86 -12.53 2.03 16.80
C LYS A 86 -11.39 1.32 17.50
N THR A 87 -10.78 0.34 16.85
CA THR A 87 -9.73 -0.50 17.45
C THR A 87 -8.32 -0.07 17.07
N GLY A 88 -8.15 0.86 16.14
CA GLY A 88 -6.85 1.23 15.56
C GLY A 88 -6.17 0.08 14.80
N ARG A 89 -6.92 -0.98 14.45
CA ARG A 89 -6.41 -2.16 13.76
C ARG A 89 -6.63 -2.06 12.26
N LYS A 90 -5.82 -2.76 11.48
CA LYS A 90 -6.05 -2.88 10.03
C LYS A 90 -7.22 -3.83 9.74
N PRO A 91 -8.10 -3.50 8.77
CA PRO A 91 -9.18 -4.39 8.34
C PRO A 91 -8.72 -5.82 8.03
N ALA A 92 -7.57 -5.97 7.36
CA ALA A 92 -6.99 -7.27 7.02
C ALA A 92 -6.61 -8.12 8.25
N ASP A 93 -6.15 -7.49 9.33
CA ASP A 93 -5.79 -8.21 10.56
C ASP A 93 -7.04 -8.62 11.34
N ILE A 94 -8.09 -7.80 11.31
CA ILE A 94 -9.41 -8.14 11.85
C ILE A 94 -10.00 -9.34 11.09
N MET A 95 -10.02 -9.28 9.75
CA MET A 95 -10.50 -10.38 8.93
C MET A 95 -9.71 -11.67 9.17
N ARG A 96 -8.38 -11.60 9.29
CA ARG A 96 -7.55 -12.78 9.60
C ARG A 96 -7.92 -13.39 10.94
N SER A 97 -8.04 -12.58 12.00
CA SER A 97 -8.46 -13.06 13.32
C SER A 97 -9.86 -13.67 13.30
N ALA A 98 -10.81 -13.05 12.60
CA ALA A 98 -12.19 -13.53 12.51
C ALA A 98 -12.27 -14.87 11.78
N ILE A 99 -11.56 -15.02 10.66
CA ILE A 99 -11.49 -16.27 9.90
C ILE A 99 -10.87 -17.38 10.75
N SER A 100 -9.75 -17.12 11.44
CA SER A 100 -9.14 -18.10 12.33
C SER A 100 -10.09 -18.55 13.44
N ALA A 101 -10.72 -17.61 14.15
CA ALA A 101 -11.66 -17.92 15.22
C ALA A 101 -12.87 -18.73 14.72
N TYR A 102 -13.38 -18.43 13.52
CA TYR A 102 -14.47 -19.19 12.92
C TYR A 102 -14.05 -20.63 12.57
N LEU A 103 -12.87 -20.82 11.97
CA LEU A 103 -12.35 -22.14 11.62
C LEU A 103 -12.06 -22.99 12.87
N ASP A 104 -11.48 -22.37 13.90
CA ASP A 104 -11.24 -23.02 15.19
C ASP A 104 -12.55 -23.48 15.83
N ALA A 105 -13.59 -22.63 15.82
CA ALA A 105 -14.92 -22.96 16.34
C ALA A 105 -15.64 -24.03 15.51
N ALA A 106 -15.40 -24.07 14.19
CA ALA A 106 -15.95 -25.10 13.31
C ALA A 106 -15.27 -26.47 13.46
N GLY A 107 -14.21 -26.58 14.28
CA GLY A 107 -13.48 -27.82 14.50
C GLY A 107 -12.50 -28.20 13.38
N ASP A 108 -12.23 -27.30 12.43
CA ASP A 108 -11.33 -27.54 11.30
C ASP A 108 -9.87 -27.18 11.67
N THR A 109 -9.38 -27.77 12.77
CA THR A 109 -7.97 -27.66 13.19
C THR A 109 -7.06 -28.64 12.43
N THR A 110 -7.61 -29.40 11.48
CA THR A 110 -6.93 -30.53 10.82
C THR A 110 -5.73 -30.08 9.98
N VAL A 111 -5.73 -28.84 9.47
CA VAL A 111 -4.61 -28.30 8.68
C VAL A 111 -3.42 -27.91 9.57
N TYR A 112 -3.66 -27.41 10.78
CA TYR A 112 -2.59 -27.00 11.72
C TYR A 112 -1.76 -28.19 12.23
N LEU A 113 -2.37 -29.37 12.34
CA LEU A 113 -1.69 -30.59 12.82
C LEU A 113 -0.81 -31.26 11.76
N ARG A 114 -1.08 -31.05 10.47
CA ARG A 114 -0.35 -31.72 9.38
C ARG A 114 1.03 -31.11 9.11
N ASP A 115 1.24 -29.84 9.46
CA ASP A 115 2.53 -29.17 9.26
C ASP A 115 3.49 -29.44 10.45
N LYS A 116 2.97 -29.50 11.69
CA LYS A 116 3.77 -29.80 12.88
C LYS A 116 4.31 -31.24 12.95
N SER A 117 3.71 -32.19 12.25
CA SER A 117 4.19 -33.58 12.20
C SER A 117 5.35 -33.79 11.22
N ARG A 118 5.72 -32.78 10.42
CA ARG A 118 6.86 -32.81 9.50
C ARG A 118 8.13 -32.13 10.04
N GLU A 119 8.08 -31.55 11.23
CA GLU A 119 9.22 -30.90 11.90
C GLU A 119 9.87 -31.77 13.01
N ARG A 120 9.56 -33.08 13.08
CA ARG A 120 10.22 -34.03 13.99
C ARG A 120 11.20 -34.94 13.28
#